data_AF-A0A949CYY6-F1
#
_entry.id   AF-A0A949CYY6-F1
#
_cell.length_a   1.000
_cell.length_b   1.000
_cell.length_c   1.000
_cell.angle_alpha   90.00
_cell.angle_beta   90.00
_cell.angle_gamma   90.00
#
_symmetry.space_group_name_H-M   'P 1'
#
loop_
_entity.id
_entity.type
_entity.pdbx_description
1 polymer ?
#
loop_
_entity_poly.entity_id
_entity_poly.type
_entity_poly.pdbx_seq_one_letter_code
_entity_poly.pdbx_strand_id
1 'polypeptide(L)'
;MNLASTNKGLRTTTVGQTQRVRDLTESALGMVSTRSFPAIVGTADMMLKSSGVTLMGYEKIGSGYCTAVVRGNLADVRLAVEAGVQTAQQFGQFVSSSVLSRPLPNLDVVLPIGSRLAQLVAGRGRSRLSNQAVGLLETRGFPAMVGAADAMLKSADVQLAAYETTGDGLCTAIIRGSVANVVVAVEAGMYEAERIGELNAIMVIPRPLEDLEQTLPSASYWLEQPQPLQIPLSVRETEKELLPLSDILLH
;
A
#
# COMPACT_ATOMS: atom_id res chain seq x y z
N MET A 1 47.21 -2.13 33.77
CA MET A 1 47.07 -2.81 32.46
C MET A 1 45.69 -3.45 32.43
N ASN A 2 44.76 -2.81 31.75
CA ASN A 2 43.34 -3.15 31.76
C ASN A 2 43.02 -4.23 30.74
N LEU A 3 42.15 -5.16 31.15
CA LEU A 3 41.60 -6.24 30.35
C LEU A 3 40.82 -5.69 29.14
N ALA A 4 41.16 -6.17 27.95
CA ALA A 4 40.33 -6.03 26.76
C ALA A 4 39.29 -7.16 26.74
N SER A 5 38.04 -6.86 27.09
CA SER A 5 36.90 -7.74 26.86
C SER A 5 36.22 -7.39 25.53
N THR A 6 36.13 -8.42 24.72
CA THR A 6 35.60 -8.50 23.36
C THR A 6 34.12 -8.12 23.30
N ASN A 7 33.78 -7.02 22.62
CA ASN A 7 32.40 -6.70 22.24
C ASN A 7 32.07 -7.30 20.85
N LYS A 8 31.90 -8.63 20.80
CA LYS A 8 31.33 -9.36 19.65
C LYS A 8 29.86 -9.65 19.98
N GLY A 9 28.93 -8.77 19.59
CA GLY A 9 27.53 -9.03 19.90
C GLY A 9 26.45 -8.21 19.19
N LEU A 10 26.78 -7.27 18.30
CA LEU A 10 25.75 -6.36 17.77
C LEU A 10 26.01 -5.91 16.33
N ARG A 11 26.14 -6.83 15.36
CA ARG A 11 26.27 -6.45 13.93
C ARG A 11 25.48 -7.31 12.93
N THR A 12 24.75 -8.35 13.33
CA THR A 12 24.15 -9.30 12.38
C THR A 12 22.64 -9.18 12.14
N THR A 13 21.90 -8.35 12.89
CA THR A 13 20.43 -8.28 12.78
C THR A 13 19.91 -7.21 11.82
N THR A 14 20.65 -6.13 11.56
CA THR A 14 20.15 -5.00 10.74
C THR A 14 20.18 -5.28 9.24
N VAL A 15 21.22 -5.97 8.74
CA VAL A 15 21.40 -6.22 7.30
C VAL A 15 20.32 -7.16 6.73
N GLY A 16 19.97 -8.22 7.46
CA GLY A 16 18.96 -9.20 7.01
C GLY A 16 17.53 -8.65 6.97
N GLN A 17 17.21 -7.67 7.81
CA GLN A 17 15.90 -7.00 7.80
C GLN A 17 15.78 -5.99 6.65
N THR A 18 16.82 -5.20 6.38
CA THR A 18 16.81 -4.24 5.26
C THR A 18 16.76 -4.93 3.91
N GLN A 19 17.38 -6.10 3.77
CA GLN A 19 17.41 -6.88 2.53
C GLN A 19 16.05 -7.55 2.23
N ARG A 20 15.42 -8.18 3.24
CA ARG A 20 14.05 -8.72 3.11
C ARG A 20 13.01 -7.66 2.76
N VAL A 21 13.15 -6.44 3.29
CA VAL A 21 12.23 -5.33 2.99
C VAL A 21 12.40 -4.86 1.55
N ARG A 22 13.64 -4.78 1.04
CA ARG A 22 13.91 -4.45 -0.39
C ARG A 22 13.33 -5.51 -1.33
N ASP A 23 13.50 -6.79 -1.01
CA ASP A 23 12.97 -7.91 -1.81
C ASP A 23 11.43 -7.87 -1.91
N LEU A 24 10.75 -7.33 -0.89
CA LEU A 24 9.29 -7.19 -0.86
C LEU A 24 8.79 -5.92 -1.57
N THR A 25 9.60 -4.87 -1.70
CA THR A 25 9.26 -3.65 -2.47
C THR A 25 9.62 -3.77 -3.95
N GLU A 26 10.55 -4.63 -4.33
CA GLU A 26 10.96 -4.86 -5.72
C GLU A 26 10.39 -6.15 -6.33
N SER A 27 9.54 -6.87 -5.59
CA SER A 27 8.90 -8.10 -6.07
C SER A 27 7.76 -7.84 -7.05
N ALA A 28 7.38 -8.89 -7.78
CA ALA A 28 6.14 -8.90 -8.54
C ALA A 28 4.93 -9.00 -7.60
N LEU A 29 3.79 -8.51 -8.07
CA LEU A 29 2.48 -8.61 -7.41
C LEU A 29 1.60 -9.58 -8.19
N GLY A 30 0.97 -10.52 -7.49
CA GLY A 30 -0.04 -11.40 -8.04
C GLY A 30 -1.36 -11.21 -7.34
N MET A 31 -2.44 -11.21 -8.09
CA MET A 31 -3.79 -11.06 -7.55
C MET A 31 -4.74 -12.04 -8.23
N VAL A 32 -5.58 -12.70 -7.44
CA VAL A 32 -6.70 -13.51 -7.93
C VAL A 32 -7.94 -13.10 -7.15
N SER A 33 -9.04 -12.83 -7.84
CA SER A 33 -10.30 -12.40 -7.25
C SER A 33 -11.41 -13.42 -7.46
N THR A 34 -12.26 -13.56 -6.44
CA THR A 34 -13.41 -14.47 -6.44
C THR A 34 -14.65 -13.81 -5.84
N ARG A 35 -15.84 -14.38 -6.08
CA ARG A 35 -17.12 -13.93 -5.48
C ARG A 35 -17.48 -14.59 -4.14
N SER A 36 -16.53 -15.26 -3.49
CA SER A 36 -16.80 -16.01 -2.25
C SER A 36 -15.59 -16.07 -1.34
N PHE A 37 -15.80 -15.85 -0.04
CA PHE A 37 -14.71 -15.88 0.93
C PHE A 37 -14.09 -17.29 1.11
N PRO A 38 -14.85 -18.38 1.27
CA PRO A 38 -14.28 -19.73 1.25
C PRO A 38 -13.50 -20.05 -0.03
N ALA A 39 -14.03 -19.64 -1.20
CA ALA A 39 -13.36 -19.87 -2.47
C ALA A 39 -12.02 -19.14 -2.54
N ILE A 40 -11.94 -17.89 -2.04
CA ILE A 40 -10.67 -17.17 -2.02
C ILE A 40 -9.65 -17.81 -1.08
N VAL A 41 -10.09 -18.37 0.04
CA VAL A 41 -9.18 -19.01 1.01
C VAL A 41 -8.57 -20.27 0.41
N GLY A 42 -9.39 -21.12 -0.25
CA GLY A 42 -8.88 -22.27 -0.99
C GLY A 42 -7.98 -21.87 -2.16
N THR A 43 -8.34 -20.80 -2.86
CA THR A 43 -7.52 -20.24 -3.94
C THR A 43 -6.15 -19.78 -3.43
N ALA A 44 -6.11 -19.02 -2.33
CA ALA A 44 -4.87 -18.54 -1.73
C ALA A 44 -3.98 -19.68 -1.21
N ASP A 45 -4.58 -20.71 -0.60
CA ASP A 45 -3.86 -21.92 -0.20
C ASP A 45 -3.18 -22.60 -1.41
N MET A 46 -3.88 -22.69 -2.54
CA MET A 46 -3.31 -23.24 -3.78
C MET A 46 -2.21 -22.34 -4.38
N MET A 47 -2.37 -21.01 -4.34
CA MET A 47 -1.33 -20.06 -4.75
C MET A 47 -0.04 -20.27 -3.94
N LEU A 48 -0.16 -20.39 -2.61
CA LEU A 48 0.95 -20.59 -1.67
C LEU A 48 1.64 -21.96 -1.81
N LYS A 49 0.90 -23.01 -2.16
CA LYS A 49 1.46 -24.36 -2.37
C LYS A 49 2.18 -24.53 -3.70
N SER A 50 1.90 -23.66 -4.68
CA SER A 50 2.39 -23.82 -6.05
C SER A 50 3.78 -23.23 -6.29
N SER A 51 4.22 -22.26 -5.49
CA SER A 51 5.50 -21.57 -5.69
C SER A 51 5.96 -20.80 -4.44
N GLY A 52 7.16 -20.20 -4.49
CA GLY A 52 7.75 -19.42 -3.40
C GLY A 52 7.17 -18.01 -3.23
N VAL A 53 5.83 -17.88 -3.11
CA VAL A 53 5.16 -16.58 -2.90
C VAL A 53 4.76 -16.35 -1.45
N THR A 54 4.63 -15.08 -1.07
CA THR A 54 4.15 -14.63 0.24
C THR A 54 2.75 -14.03 0.10
N LEU A 55 1.79 -14.51 0.90
CA LEU A 55 0.46 -13.90 0.98
C LEU A 55 0.52 -12.61 1.79
N MET A 56 0.05 -11.52 1.18
CA MET A 56 -0.01 -10.20 1.80
C MET A 56 -1.30 -10.02 2.60
N GLY A 57 -2.39 -10.55 2.07
CA GLY A 57 -3.70 -10.48 2.69
C GLY A 57 -4.82 -10.73 1.70
N TYR A 58 -6.02 -10.40 2.14
CA TYR A 58 -7.23 -10.41 1.32
C TYR A 58 -7.80 -9.00 1.26
N GLU A 59 -8.22 -8.60 0.07
CA GLU A 59 -8.91 -7.34 -0.15
C GLU A 59 -10.39 -7.59 -0.46
N LYS A 60 -11.28 -6.92 0.28
CA LYS A 60 -12.74 -7.16 0.23
C LYS A 60 -13.44 -5.87 -0.15
N ILE A 61 -14.12 -5.90 -1.28
CA ILE A 61 -14.69 -4.68 -1.90
C ILE A 61 -16.23 -4.72 -2.00
N GLY A 62 -16.88 -5.52 -1.15
CA GLY A 62 -18.34 -5.67 -1.10
C GLY A 62 -18.90 -6.75 -2.04
N SER A 63 -20.20 -7.05 -1.94
CA SER A 63 -20.94 -8.05 -2.74
C SER A 63 -20.24 -9.41 -2.94
N GLY A 64 -19.50 -9.88 -1.94
CA GLY A 64 -18.78 -11.17 -1.98
C GLY A 64 -17.46 -11.14 -2.75
N TYR A 65 -17.09 -10.01 -3.38
CA TYR A 65 -15.79 -9.87 -4.06
C TYR A 65 -14.65 -9.88 -3.04
N CYS A 66 -13.77 -10.84 -3.18
CA CYS A 66 -12.61 -11.02 -2.34
C CYS A 66 -11.39 -11.37 -3.18
N THR A 67 -10.28 -10.67 -2.96
CA THR A 67 -9.06 -10.80 -3.75
C THR A 67 -7.90 -11.24 -2.87
N ALA A 68 -7.25 -12.35 -3.21
CA ALA A 68 -6.00 -12.76 -2.60
C ALA A 68 -4.84 -12.02 -3.26
N VAL A 69 -3.93 -11.49 -2.44
CA VAL A 69 -2.79 -10.69 -2.90
C VAL A 69 -1.49 -11.37 -2.48
N VAL A 70 -0.62 -11.68 -3.43
CA VAL A 70 0.68 -12.33 -3.18
C VAL A 70 1.85 -11.52 -3.74
N ARG A 71 3.02 -11.64 -3.10
CA ARG A 71 4.29 -11.04 -3.53
C ARG A 71 5.36 -12.11 -3.67
N GLY A 72 6.28 -11.92 -4.60
CA GLY A 72 7.42 -12.81 -4.82
C GLY A 72 8.18 -12.48 -6.11
N ASN A 73 9.08 -13.37 -6.53
CA ASN A 73 9.73 -13.23 -7.83
C ASN A 73 8.71 -13.42 -8.95
N LEU A 74 8.95 -12.82 -10.12
CA LEU A 74 7.98 -12.82 -11.23
C LEU A 74 7.58 -14.24 -11.67
N ALA A 75 8.52 -15.18 -11.72
CA ALA A 75 8.24 -16.56 -12.12
C ALA A 75 7.32 -17.27 -11.11
N ASP A 76 7.62 -17.14 -9.81
CA ASP A 76 6.80 -17.71 -8.73
C ASP A 76 5.40 -17.10 -8.73
N VAL A 77 5.30 -15.77 -8.83
CA VAL A 77 4.01 -15.06 -8.86
C VAL A 77 3.15 -15.50 -10.04
N ARG A 78 3.73 -15.66 -11.24
CA ARG A 78 2.98 -16.16 -12.41
C ARG A 78 2.43 -17.57 -12.17
N LEU A 79 3.27 -18.47 -11.67
CA LEU A 79 2.86 -19.85 -11.38
C LEU A 79 1.78 -19.91 -10.29
N ALA A 80 1.95 -19.14 -9.20
CA ALA A 80 0.96 -19.02 -8.14
C ALA A 80 -0.38 -18.54 -8.67
N VAL A 81 -0.39 -17.45 -9.45
CA VAL A 81 -1.62 -16.88 -10.01
C VAL A 81 -2.30 -17.85 -10.96
N GLU A 82 -1.56 -18.55 -11.83
CA GLU A 82 -2.12 -19.56 -12.73
C GLU A 82 -2.82 -20.69 -11.96
N ALA A 83 -2.16 -21.25 -10.94
CA ALA A 83 -2.75 -22.30 -10.09
C ALA A 83 -3.97 -21.80 -9.30
N GLY A 84 -3.91 -20.56 -8.80
CA GLY A 84 -5.02 -19.91 -8.11
C GLY A 84 -6.22 -19.71 -9.03
N VAL A 85 -6.00 -19.24 -10.27
CA VAL A 85 -7.06 -19.07 -11.28
C VAL A 85 -7.74 -20.40 -11.57
N GLN A 86 -6.98 -21.47 -11.80
CA GLN A 86 -7.54 -22.80 -12.05
C GLN A 86 -8.42 -23.26 -10.87
N THR A 87 -7.96 -23.06 -9.63
CA THR A 87 -8.70 -23.40 -8.41
C THR A 87 -9.99 -22.60 -8.29
N ALA A 88 -9.94 -21.28 -8.51
CA ALA A 88 -11.09 -20.40 -8.47
C ALA A 88 -12.14 -20.77 -9.54
N GLN A 89 -11.69 -21.19 -10.73
CA GLN A 89 -12.55 -21.67 -11.81
C GLN A 89 -13.21 -23.01 -11.47
N GLN A 90 -12.50 -23.94 -10.83
CA GLN A 90 -13.08 -25.20 -10.35
C GLN A 90 -14.22 -24.99 -9.35
N PHE A 91 -14.12 -23.95 -8.51
CA PHE A 91 -15.22 -23.55 -7.61
C PHE A 91 -16.34 -22.78 -8.31
N GLY A 92 -16.18 -22.38 -9.59
CA GLY A 92 -17.12 -21.52 -10.31
C GLY A 92 -17.23 -20.12 -9.71
N GLN A 93 -16.18 -19.63 -9.05
CA GLN A 93 -16.18 -18.36 -8.32
C GLN A 93 -15.18 -17.34 -8.86
N PHE A 94 -14.43 -17.67 -9.91
CA PHE A 94 -13.43 -16.78 -10.51
C PHE A 94 -14.06 -15.48 -11.05
N VAL A 95 -13.40 -14.35 -10.76
CA VAL A 95 -13.78 -13.02 -11.26
C VAL A 95 -12.71 -12.49 -12.22
N SER A 96 -11.51 -12.27 -11.70
CA SER A 96 -10.41 -11.65 -12.45
C SER A 96 -9.07 -12.00 -11.79
N SER A 97 -7.98 -11.87 -12.54
CA SER A 97 -6.62 -11.99 -12.00
C SER A 97 -5.67 -11.04 -12.71
N SER A 98 -4.57 -10.69 -12.05
CA SER A 98 -3.52 -9.88 -12.66
C SER A 98 -2.16 -10.18 -12.05
N VAL A 99 -1.12 -10.00 -12.86
CA VAL A 99 0.28 -10.11 -12.46
C VAL A 99 0.98 -8.82 -12.86
N LEU A 100 1.44 -8.04 -11.88
CA LEU A 100 2.26 -6.86 -12.11
C LEU A 100 3.72 -7.18 -11.84
N SER A 101 4.56 -7.02 -12.86
CA SER A 101 5.95 -7.48 -12.80
C SER A 101 6.81 -6.62 -11.88
N ARG A 102 6.49 -5.33 -11.80
CA ARG A 102 7.20 -4.33 -11.01
C ARG A 102 6.22 -3.18 -10.74
N PRO A 103 5.34 -3.31 -9.74
CA PRO A 103 4.48 -2.20 -9.36
C PRO A 103 5.32 -1.03 -8.86
N LEU A 104 4.89 0.19 -9.17
CA LEU A 104 5.61 1.39 -8.74
C LEU A 104 5.44 1.61 -7.23
N PRO A 105 6.45 2.16 -6.51
CA PRO A 105 6.39 2.32 -5.05
C PRO A 105 5.18 3.10 -4.54
N ASN A 106 4.65 4.05 -5.32
CA ASN A 106 3.45 4.79 -4.95
C ASN A 106 2.20 3.89 -4.83
N LEU A 107 2.16 2.78 -5.56
CA LEU A 107 1.10 1.78 -5.46
C LEU A 107 1.15 1.04 -4.11
N ASP A 108 2.34 0.64 -3.66
CA ASP A 108 2.56 -0.06 -2.38
C ASP A 108 2.24 0.81 -1.15
N VAL A 109 2.36 2.14 -1.28
CA VAL A 109 2.06 3.10 -0.21
C VAL A 109 0.56 3.27 -0.01
N VAL A 110 -0.21 3.27 -1.10
CA VAL A 110 -1.64 3.56 -1.07
C VAL A 110 -2.48 2.30 -0.92
N LEU A 111 -2.10 1.23 -1.60
CA LEU A 111 -2.89 0.01 -1.65
C LEU A 111 -2.44 -1.01 -0.59
N PRO A 112 -3.34 -1.87 -0.08
CA PRO A 112 -3.02 -2.95 0.86
C PRO A 112 -2.33 -4.14 0.16
N ILE A 113 -1.35 -3.85 -0.70
CA ILE A 113 -0.60 -4.82 -1.51
C ILE A 113 0.85 -4.99 -1.05
N GLY A 114 1.35 -4.03 -0.26
CA GLY A 114 2.71 -4.04 0.29
C GLY A 114 2.83 -4.79 1.61
N SER A 115 4.06 -5.12 2.02
CA SER A 115 4.31 -5.65 3.36
C SER A 115 4.08 -4.55 4.38
N ARG A 116 3.46 -4.86 5.54
CA ARG A 116 3.27 -3.90 6.67
C ARG A 116 4.55 -3.13 7.07
N LEU A 117 5.73 -3.57 6.62
CA LEU A 117 7.01 -2.89 6.79
C LEU A 117 7.27 -1.74 5.80
N ALA A 118 6.79 -1.80 4.56
CA ALA A 118 6.90 -0.67 3.62
C ALA A 118 6.18 0.58 4.16
N GLN A 119 5.08 0.37 4.87
CA GLN A 119 4.32 1.39 5.58
C GLN A 119 5.14 2.12 6.66
N LEU A 120 6.14 1.46 7.26
CA LEU A 120 6.99 2.03 8.33
C LEU A 120 8.22 2.77 7.79
N VAL A 121 8.65 2.51 6.56
CA VAL A 121 9.88 3.06 5.96
C VAL A 121 9.62 4.29 5.08
N ALA A 122 8.36 4.55 4.71
CA ALA A 122 7.96 5.73 3.92
C ALA A 122 8.08 7.04 4.74
N GLY A 123 9.30 7.57 4.85
CA GLY A 123 9.60 8.86 5.45
C GLY A 123 9.19 10.05 4.56
N ARG A 124 8.31 10.90 5.11
CA ARG A 124 8.13 12.35 4.91
C ARG A 124 8.51 12.91 3.52
N GLY A 125 7.54 12.94 2.61
CA GLY A 125 7.58 13.74 1.37
C GLY A 125 6.39 14.71 1.33
N ARG A 126 6.66 15.98 1.07
CA ARG A 126 5.72 17.12 1.16
C ARG A 126 4.53 16.97 0.22
N SER A 127 3.33 17.28 0.70
CA SER A 127 2.17 17.60 -0.13
C SER A 127 2.49 18.79 -1.05
N ARG A 128 2.52 18.54 -2.36
CA ARG A 128 2.42 19.56 -3.43
C ARG A 128 1.10 19.38 -4.19
N LEU A 129 0.10 18.76 -3.57
CA LEU A 129 -1.10 18.30 -4.25
C LEU A 129 -2.18 19.38 -4.36
N SER A 130 -2.04 20.53 -3.68
CA SER A 130 -3.01 21.61 -3.79
C SER A 130 -3.06 22.14 -5.22
N ASN A 131 -4.27 22.26 -5.76
CA ASN A 131 -4.53 22.80 -7.10
C ASN A 131 -4.07 21.91 -8.28
N GLN A 132 -3.98 20.59 -8.06
CA GLN A 132 -3.76 19.61 -9.13
C GLN A 132 -5.08 19.05 -9.67
N ALA A 133 -5.08 18.60 -10.92
CA ALA A 133 -6.22 17.91 -11.50
C ALA A 133 -6.46 16.56 -10.79
N VAL A 134 -7.71 16.12 -10.76
CA VAL A 134 -8.12 14.79 -10.27
C VAL A 134 -8.48 13.91 -11.44
N GLY A 135 -7.96 12.68 -11.44
CA GLY A 135 -8.49 11.58 -12.23
C GLY A 135 -9.13 10.55 -11.33
N LEU A 136 -10.32 10.08 -11.70
CA LEU A 136 -11.03 8.98 -11.06
C LEU A 136 -11.24 7.89 -12.10
N LEU A 137 -10.87 6.66 -11.76
CA LEU A 137 -11.11 5.48 -12.59
C LEU A 137 -11.71 4.39 -11.72
N GLU A 138 -12.97 4.06 -11.97
CA GLU A 138 -13.72 3.05 -11.26
C GLU A 138 -13.81 1.76 -12.07
N THR A 139 -13.53 0.64 -11.41
CA THR A 139 -13.66 -0.69 -11.99
C THR A 139 -14.52 -1.57 -11.09
N ARG A 140 -15.10 -2.63 -11.66
CA ARG A 140 -15.65 -3.74 -10.89
C ARG A 140 -14.59 -4.82 -10.73
N GLY A 141 -14.02 -4.93 -9.53
CA GLY A 141 -12.98 -5.89 -9.18
C GLY A 141 -11.63 -5.25 -8.85
N PHE A 142 -11.08 -5.59 -7.69
CA PHE A 142 -9.82 -5.02 -7.19
C PHE A 142 -8.63 -5.23 -8.15
N PRO A 143 -8.40 -6.42 -8.76
CA PRO A 143 -7.28 -6.59 -9.68
C PRO A 143 -7.30 -5.65 -10.89
N ALA A 144 -8.50 -5.28 -11.38
CA ALA A 144 -8.65 -4.37 -12.50
C ALA A 144 -8.26 -2.94 -12.09
N MET A 145 -8.76 -2.46 -10.95
CA MET A 145 -8.35 -1.15 -10.41
C MET A 145 -6.85 -1.06 -10.15
N VAL A 146 -6.24 -2.08 -9.54
CA VAL A 146 -4.80 -2.08 -9.25
C VAL A 146 -3.98 -2.09 -10.54
N GLY A 147 -4.37 -2.89 -11.54
CA GLY A 147 -3.71 -2.89 -12.85
C GLY A 147 -3.84 -1.55 -13.57
N ALA A 148 -5.05 -0.97 -13.57
CA ALA A 148 -5.29 0.35 -14.11
C ALA A 148 -4.44 1.43 -13.42
N ALA A 149 -4.36 1.40 -12.09
CA ALA A 149 -3.52 2.32 -11.32
C ALA A 149 -2.03 2.18 -11.66
N ASP A 150 -1.53 0.97 -11.81
CA ASP A 150 -0.15 0.72 -12.25
C ASP A 150 0.11 1.26 -13.67
N ALA A 151 -0.82 1.06 -14.60
CA ALA A 151 -0.73 1.62 -15.95
C ALA A 151 -0.78 3.16 -15.95
N MET A 152 -1.68 3.76 -15.17
CA MET A 152 -1.77 5.21 -14.99
C MET A 152 -0.43 5.79 -14.52
N LEU A 153 0.15 5.23 -13.46
CA LEU A 153 1.42 5.69 -12.89
C LEU A 153 2.62 5.50 -13.83
N LYS A 154 2.56 4.54 -14.75
CA LYS A 154 3.63 4.28 -15.73
C LYS A 154 3.53 5.13 -16.98
N SER A 155 2.34 5.65 -17.29
CA SER A 155 2.06 6.36 -18.54
C SER A 155 2.31 7.86 -18.45
N ALA A 156 2.17 8.47 -17.27
CA ALA A 156 2.35 9.90 -17.08
C ALA A 156 2.84 10.23 -15.66
N ASP A 157 3.34 11.46 -15.47
CA ASP A 157 3.71 11.98 -14.13
C ASP A 157 2.45 12.34 -13.35
N VAL A 158 1.86 11.32 -12.74
CA VAL A 158 0.71 11.37 -11.84
C VAL A 158 1.02 10.58 -10.56
N GLN A 159 0.26 10.86 -9.51
CA GLN A 159 0.36 10.14 -8.24
C GLN A 159 -0.99 9.54 -7.89
N LEU A 160 -1.01 8.29 -7.45
CA LEU A 160 -2.14 7.67 -6.81
C LEU A 160 -2.26 8.30 -5.42
N ALA A 161 -3.38 8.99 -5.20
CA ALA A 161 -3.67 9.69 -3.96
C ALA A 161 -4.44 8.80 -2.99
N ALA A 162 -5.41 8.02 -3.49
CA ALA A 162 -6.20 7.09 -2.71
C ALA A 162 -6.84 6.04 -3.63
N TYR A 163 -7.46 5.05 -3.01
CA TYR A 163 -8.51 4.26 -3.66
C TYR A 163 -9.72 4.23 -2.73
N GLU A 164 -10.90 4.08 -3.30
CA GLU A 164 -12.16 4.07 -2.57
C GLU A 164 -13.01 2.87 -3.01
N THR A 165 -13.71 2.23 -2.07
CA THR A 165 -14.60 1.11 -2.35
C THR A 165 -16.01 1.47 -1.91
N THR A 166 -16.96 1.49 -2.85
CA THR A 166 -18.35 1.90 -2.59
C THR A 166 -19.29 0.72 -2.35
N GLY A 167 -18.76 -0.50 -2.41
CA GLY A 167 -19.54 -1.74 -2.37
C GLY A 167 -19.82 -2.26 -3.78
N ASP A 168 -20.58 -3.35 -3.88
CA ASP A 168 -20.91 -4.00 -5.16
C ASP A 168 -19.74 -4.45 -6.05
N GLY A 169 -18.56 -4.64 -5.46
CA GLY A 169 -17.37 -4.92 -6.23
C GLY A 169 -16.76 -3.69 -6.89
N LEU A 170 -17.29 -2.49 -6.64
CA LEU A 170 -16.78 -1.24 -7.20
C LEU A 170 -15.60 -0.72 -6.39
N CYS A 171 -14.55 -0.35 -7.13
CA CYS A 171 -13.33 0.21 -6.58
C CYS A 171 -12.80 1.29 -7.52
N THR A 172 -12.58 2.49 -6.96
CA THR A 172 -12.13 3.68 -7.67
C THR A 172 -10.69 4.00 -7.31
N ALA A 173 -9.82 4.10 -8.31
CA ALA A 173 -8.48 4.69 -8.17
C ALA A 173 -8.57 6.21 -8.33
N ILE A 174 -7.94 6.95 -7.42
CA ILE A 174 -7.93 8.42 -7.41
C ILE A 174 -6.49 8.88 -7.66
N ILE A 175 -6.25 9.51 -8.81
CA ILE A 175 -4.93 10.05 -9.18
C ILE A 175 -4.92 11.58 -9.20
N ARG A 176 -3.73 12.15 -9.00
CA ARG A 176 -3.46 13.60 -8.99
C ARG A 176 -2.29 13.94 -9.90
N GLY A 177 -2.37 15.09 -10.58
CA GLY A 177 -1.29 15.58 -11.43
C GLY A 177 -1.68 16.82 -12.23
N SER A 178 -0.90 17.16 -13.25
CA SER A 178 -1.33 18.16 -14.24
C SER A 178 -2.51 17.62 -15.07
N VAL A 179 -3.38 18.50 -15.57
CA VAL A 179 -4.54 18.10 -16.37
C VAL A 179 -4.14 17.20 -17.54
N ALA A 180 -3.06 17.59 -18.26
CA ALA A 180 -2.57 16.83 -19.40
C ALA A 180 -2.09 15.43 -18.99
N ASN A 181 -1.34 15.32 -17.89
CA ASN A 181 -0.87 14.02 -17.39
C ASN A 181 -2.03 13.14 -16.92
N VAL A 182 -3.03 13.72 -16.24
CA VAL A 182 -4.20 12.98 -15.76
C VAL A 182 -5.00 12.41 -16.91
N VAL A 183 -5.20 13.16 -18.00
CA VAL A 183 -5.92 12.66 -19.19
C VAL A 183 -5.17 11.48 -19.81
N VAL A 184 -3.86 11.62 -20.06
CA VAL A 184 -3.03 10.53 -20.61
C VAL A 184 -3.03 9.30 -19.70
N ALA A 185 -2.93 9.53 -18.39
CA ALA A 185 -2.98 8.46 -17.42
C ALA A 185 -4.31 7.71 -17.47
N VAL A 186 -5.44 8.43 -17.34
CA VAL A 186 -6.77 7.82 -17.35
C VAL A 186 -7.00 7.00 -18.63
N GLU A 187 -6.59 7.50 -19.80
CA GLU A 187 -6.67 6.73 -21.05
C GLU A 187 -5.91 5.39 -20.95
N ALA A 188 -4.65 5.40 -20.49
CA ALA A 188 -3.87 4.18 -20.31
C ALA A 188 -4.52 3.23 -19.27
N GLY A 189 -5.06 3.79 -18.19
CA GLY A 189 -5.77 3.05 -17.16
C GLY A 189 -7.04 2.37 -17.68
N MET A 190 -7.80 3.04 -18.56
CA MET A 190 -9.03 2.49 -19.15
C MET A 190 -8.76 1.21 -19.92
N TYR A 191 -7.77 1.23 -20.82
CA TYR A 191 -7.39 0.06 -21.60
C TYR A 191 -7.00 -1.12 -20.70
N GLU A 192 -6.25 -0.86 -19.63
CA GLU A 192 -5.79 -1.89 -18.71
C GLU A 192 -6.93 -2.43 -17.82
N ALA A 193 -7.86 -1.57 -17.40
CA ALA A 193 -9.05 -1.96 -16.64
C ALA A 193 -9.93 -2.92 -17.45
N GLU A 194 -10.23 -2.59 -18.71
CA GLU A 194 -11.03 -3.42 -19.62
C GLU A 194 -10.33 -4.74 -19.98
N ARG A 195 -8.98 -4.75 -20.00
CA ARG A 195 -8.19 -5.95 -20.26
C ARG A 195 -8.24 -6.96 -19.10
N ILE A 196 -8.26 -6.47 -17.86
CA ILE A 196 -8.20 -7.32 -16.65
C ILE A 196 -9.60 -7.68 -16.14
N GLY A 197 -10.55 -6.74 -16.23
CA GLY A 197 -11.90 -6.88 -15.67
C GLY A 197 -12.86 -5.92 -16.35
N GLU A 198 -13.67 -5.21 -15.55
CA GLU A 198 -14.72 -4.33 -16.07
C GLU A 198 -14.46 -2.88 -15.64
N LEU A 199 -14.37 -1.97 -16.62
CA LEU A 199 -14.37 -0.52 -16.40
C LEU A 199 -15.81 -0.05 -16.16
N ASN A 200 -16.06 0.62 -15.04
CA ASN A 200 -17.41 1.12 -14.69
C ASN A 200 -17.58 2.60 -15.04
N ALA A 201 -16.64 3.46 -14.61
CA ALA A 201 -16.75 4.90 -14.81
C ALA A 201 -15.36 5.58 -14.81
N ILE A 202 -15.28 6.74 -15.46
CA ILE A 202 -14.13 7.63 -15.41
C ILE A 202 -14.56 9.07 -15.17
N MET A 203 -13.69 9.88 -14.56
CA MET A 203 -13.89 11.32 -14.41
C MET A 203 -12.54 12.04 -14.36
N VAL A 204 -12.44 13.16 -15.06
CA VAL A 204 -11.29 14.08 -14.95
C VAL A 204 -11.81 15.45 -14.53
N ILE A 205 -11.27 15.97 -13.43
CA ILE A 205 -11.60 17.29 -12.89
C ILE A 205 -10.33 18.14 -12.97
N PRO A 206 -10.23 19.05 -13.97
CA PRO A 206 -9.01 19.82 -14.20
C PRO A 206 -8.61 20.75 -13.04
N ARG A 207 -9.62 21.27 -12.33
CA ARG A 207 -9.44 22.21 -11.22
C ARG A 207 -10.51 21.94 -10.15
N PRO A 208 -10.32 20.95 -9.27
CA PRO A 208 -11.25 20.72 -8.16
C PRO A 208 -11.31 21.95 -7.27
N LEU A 209 -12.50 22.25 -6.75
CA LEU A 209 -12.66 23.29 -5.73
C LEU A 209 -12.09 22.81 -4.40
N GLU A 210 -11.67 23.74 -3.55
CA GLU A 210 -11.01 23.43 -2.27
C GLU A 210 -11.87 22.54 -1.36
N ASP A 211 -13.16 22.82 -1.23
CA ASP A 211 -14.09 21.99 -0.46
C ASP A 211 -14.15 20.54 -0.96
N LEU A 212 -14.04 20.36 -2.29
CA LEU A 212 -13.99 19.03 -2.89
C LEU A 212 -12.65 18.35 -2.60
N GLU A 213 -11.53 19.08 -2.69
CA GLU A 213 -10.21 18.54 -2.33
C GLU A 213 -10.18 18.04 -0.87
N GLN A 214 -10.83 18.75 0.05
CA GLN A 214 -10.92 18.36 1.46
C GLN A 214 -11.84 17.16 1.71
N THR A 215 -12.83 16.96 0.84
CA THR A 215 -13.83 15.88 0.97
C THR A 215 -13.39 14.59 0.28
N LEU A 216 -12.59 14.69 -0.78
CA LEU A 216 -12.12 13.51 -1.50
C LEU A 216 -11.25 12.61 -0.60
N PRO A 217 -11.37 11.28 -0.75
CA PRO A 217 -10.46 10.36 -0.08
C PRO A 217 -9.01 10.71 -0.45
N SER A 218 -8.21 11.02 0.57
CA SER A 218 -6.77 11.14 0.46
C SER A 218 -6.16 10.03 1.31
N ALA A 219 -5.19 9.29 0.78
CA ALA A 219 -4.44 8.35 1.61
C ALA A 219 -3.88 9.13 2.80
N SER A 220 -4.09 8.59 4.01
CA SER A 220 -3.69 9.18 5.29
C SER A 220 -2.17 9.40 5.44
N TYR A 221 -1.37 9.07 4.41
CA TYR A 221 0.02 9.46 4.25
C TYR A 221 0.23 10.91 3.79
N TRP A 222 -0.81 11.57 3.27
CA TRP A 222 -0.76 12.96 2.80
C TRP A 222 -1.34 13.98 3.78
N LEU A 223 -1.92 13.53 4.89
CA LEU A 223 -2.19 14.41 6.01
C LEU A 223 -0.84 14.84 6.58
N GLU A 224 -0.53 16.13 6.49
CA GLU A 224 0.55 16.73 7.27
C GLU A 224 0.29 16.36 8.74
N GLN A 225 1.01 15.38 9.27
CA GLN A 225 1.07 15.27 10.71
C GLN A 225 1.81 16.51 11.19
N PRO A 226 1.19 17.38 12.03
CA PRO A 226 1.91 18.51 12.60
C PRO A 226 3.13 17.92 13.30
N GLN A 227 4.32 18.24 12.78
CA GLN A 227 5.53 17.89 13.49
C GLN A 227 5.42 18.57 14.85
N PRO A 228 5.59 17.85 15.98
CA PRO A 228 5.64 18.52 17.26
C PRO A 228 6.73 19.57 17.14
N LEU A 229 6.35 20.84 17.36
CA LEU A 229 7.31 21.93 17.43
C LEU A 229 8.35 21.50 18.48
N GLN A 230 9.58 21.26 18.04
CA GLN A 230 10.71 21.14 18.95
C GLN A 230 10.97 22.53 19.50
N ILE A 231 10.15 22.95 20.46
CA ILE A 231 10.44 24.13 21.26
C ILE A 231 11.66 23.71 22.09
N PRO A 232 12.82 24.37 21.94
CA PRO A 232 13.92 24.17 22.88
C PRO A 232 13.49 24.80 24.20
N LEU A 233 12.68 24.09 24.98
CA LEU A 233 12.44 24.42 26.37
C LEU A 233 13.72 24.11 27.13
N SER A 234 14.57 25.12 27.29
CA SER A 234 15.58 25.11 28.34
C SER A 234 14.85 25.20 29.68
N VAL A 235 14.37 24.06 30.17
CA VAL A 235 13.89 23.94 31.55
C VAL A 235 15.13 24.13 32.41
N ARG A 236 15.27 25.32 33.00
CA ARG A 236 16.20 25.50 34.12
C ARG A 236 15.61 24.69 35.26
N GLU A 237 16.11 23.48 35.47
CA GLU A 237 15.88 22.76 36.70
C GLU A 237 16.47 23.60 37.82
N THR A 238 15.62 24.29 38.58
CA THR A 238 16.03 24.82 39.86
C THR A 238 16.27 23.60 40.74
N GLU A 239 17.54 23.23 40.93
CA GLU A 239 17.94 22.22 41.90
C GLU A 239 17.25 22.54 43.22
N LYS A 240 16.29 21.70 43.61
CA LYS A 240 15.76 21.74 44.97
C LYS A 240 16.87 21.23 45.87
N GLU A 241 17.46 22.15 46.62
CA GLU A 241 18.41 21.85 47.68
C GLU A 241 17.78 20.82 48.62
N LEU A 242 18.31 19.59 48.61
CA LEU A 242 17.84 18.51 49.47
C LEU A 242 18.29 18.82 50.89
N LEU A 243 17.35 19.26 51.73
CA LEU A 243 17.61 19.39 53.16
C LEU A 243 17.96 18.01 53.73
N PRO A 244 19.07 17.86 54.45
CA PRO A 244 19.43 16.59 55.07
C PRO A 244 18.36 16.23 56.11
N LEU A 245 17.85 15.00 56.02
CA LEU A 245 17.00 14.39 57.04
C LEU A 245 17.84 14.26 58.33
N SER A 246 17.78 15.27 59.19
CA SER A 246 18.32 15.19 60.54
C SER A 246 17.58 14.10 61.32
N ASP A 247 18.34 13.11 61.78
CA ASP A 247 18.06 12.15 62.85
C ASP A 247 16.69 12.26 63.50
N ILE A 248 15.67 11.64 62.89
CA ILE A 248 14.52 11.16 63.66
C ILE A 248 14.98 9.86 64.30
N LEU A 249 15.77 10.05 65.36
CA LEU A 249 16.20 9.05 66.33
C LEU A 249 14.98 8.34 66.92
N LEU A 250 15.10 7.02 66.95
CA LEU A 250 14.59 6.10 67.96
C LEU A 250 14.24 6.79 69.30
N HIS A 251 12.95 6.78 69.64
CA HIS A 251 12.44 6.51 70.98
C HIS A 251 11.04 5.88 70.89
#